data_AF-A0A3B8W6Y0-F1
#
_entry.id   AF-A0A3B8W6Y0-F1
#
_cell.length_a   1.000
_cell.length_b   1.000
_cell.length_c   1.000
_cell.angle_alpha   90.00
_cell.angle_beta   90.00
_cell.angle_gamma   90.00
#
_symmetry.space_group_name_H-M   'P 1'
#
loop_
_entity.id
_entity.type
_entity.pdbx_description
1 polymer ?
#
loop_
_entity_poly.entity_id
_entity_poly.type
_entity_poly.pdbx_seq_one_letter_code
_entity_poly.pdbx_strand_id
1 'polypeptide(L)'
;CLSKGLGAPVGSVLVCKKELEPKARRMRKVFGGAMRQAGYLAAAGIYALDNHVARLREDHHRDQQLGQTLAAQRWVKTIMPV
;
A
#
# COMPACT_ATOMS: atom_id res chain seq x y z
N CYS A 1 3.36 0.19 -0.29
CA CYS A 1 2.79 -0.45 0.91
C CYS A 1 1.87 -1.57 0.44
N LEU A 2 1.91 -2.75 1.08
CA LEU A 2 1.02 -3.86 0.73
C LEU A 2 -0.36 -3.71 1.38
N SER A 3 -0.42 -3.03 2.53
CA SER A 3 -1.63 -2.85 3.33
C SER A 3 -2.41 -1.55 3.04
N LYS A 4 -2.49 -1.16 1.76
CA LYS A 4 -3.31 -0.02 1.29
C LYS A 4 -4.24 -0.52 0.18
N GLY A 5 -4.21 0.10 -1.01
CA GLY A 5 -5.03 -0.34 -2.16
C GLY A 5 -4.82 -1.81 -2.56
N LEU A 6 -3.65 -2.38 -2.27
CA LEU A 6 -3.39 -3.81 -2.49
C LEU A 6 -4.14 -4.74 -1.52
N GLY A 7 -4.67 -4.25 -0.39
CA GLY A 7 -5.56 -5.01 0.48
C GLY A 7 -4.92 -6.10 1.36
N ALA A 8 -3.58 -6.18 1.45
CA ALA A 8 -2.94 -7.09 2.41
C ALA A 8 -3.21 -6.59 3.86
N PRO A 9 -3.35 -7.47 4.86
CA PRO A 9 -3.69 -7.04 6.22
C PRO A 9 -2.57 -6.22 6.88
N VAL A 10 -1.31 -6.60 6.67
CA VAL A 10 -0.12 -5.93 7.20
C VAL A 10 1.01 -6.09 6.19
N GLY A 11 1.85 -5.06 6.03
CA GLY A 11 3.15 -5.23 5.39
C GLY A 11 3.57 -4.09 4.46
N SER A 12 4.88 -3.91 4.37
CA SER A 12 5.56 -3.09 3.36
C SER A 12 6.88 -3.75 2.97
N VAL A 13 7.35 -3.45 1.77
CA VAL A 13 8.61 -3.99 1.24
C VAL A 13 9.57 -2.84 1.04
N LEU A 14 10.79 -2.98 1.57
CA LEU A 14 11.91 -2.12 1.25
C LEU A 14 12.76 -2.82 0.19
N VAL A 15 12.83 -2.25 -1.01
CA VAL A 15 13.71 -2.68 -2.08
C VAL A 15 14.91 -1.74 -2.10
N CYS A 16 16.13 -2.29 -2.04
CA CYS A 16 17.36 -1.51 -2.00
C CYS A 16 18.50 -2.27 -2.68
N LYS A 17 19.61 -1.59 -2.96
CA LYS A 17 20.82 -2.23 -3.50
C LYS A 17 21.38 -3.27 -2.51
N LYS A 18 22.09 -4.27 -3.02
CA LYS A 18 22.58 -5.41 -2.23
C LYS A 18 23.49 -4.97 -1.09
N GLU A 19 24.28 -3.93 -1.30
CA GLU A 19 25.22 -3.38 -0.31
C GLU A 19 24.49 -2.74 0.89
N LEU A 20 23.23 -2.32 0.70
CA LEU A 20 22.40 -1.71 1.75
C LEU A 20 21.61 -2.74 2.56
N GLU A 21 21.44 -3.97 2.05
CA GLU A 21 20.64 -5.02 2.69
C GLU A 21 21.07 -5.32 4.14
N PRO A 22 22.36 -5.47 4.47
CA PRO A 22 22.78 -5.75 5.85
C PRO A 22 22.38 -4.63 6.82
N LYS A 23 22.54 -3.37 6.39
CA LYS A 23 22.13 -2.19 7.17
C LYS A 23 20.62 -2.16 7.36
N ALA A 24 19.85 -2.38 6.30
CA ALA A 24 18.39 -2.44 6.38
C ALA A 24 17.89 -3.53 7.34
N ARG A 25 18.46 -4.74 7.27
CA ARG A 25 18.12 -5.85 8.18
C ARG A 25 18.49 -5.55 9.63
N ARG A 26 19.64 -4.92 9.87
CA ARG A 26 20.04 -4.46 11.21
C ARG A 26 19.04 -3.45 11.77
N MET A 27 18.69 -2.42 11.01
CA MET A 27 17.71 -1.42 11.45
C MET A 27 16.34 -2.06 11.71
N ARG A 28 15.89 -2.98 10.84
CA ARG A 28 14.66 -3.76 11.07
C ARG A 28 14.69 -4.48 12.41
N LYS A 29 15.83 -5.05 12.81
CA LYS A 29 15.97 -5.73 14.11
C LYS A 29 15.99 -4.72 15.27
N VAL A 30 16.73 -3.62 15.15
CA VAL A 30 16.84 -2.56 16.17
C VAL A 30 15.47 -1.96 16.49
N PHE A 31 14.64 -1.71 15.48
CA PHE A 31 13.28 -1.20 15.65
C PHE A 31 12.22 -2.28 15.96
N GLY A 32 12.63 -3.53 16.24
CA GLY A 32 11.69 -4.60 16.62
C GLY A 32 10.89 -5.22 15.47
N GLY A 33 11.12 -4.84 14.21
CA GLY A 33 10.43 -5.37 13.04
C GLY A 33 10.86 -6.77 12.57
N ALA A 34 11.78 -7.43 13.29
CA ALA A 34 12.25 -8.78 12.97
C ALA A 34 11.31 -9.87 13.51
N MET A 35 10.06 -9.85 13.04
CA MET A 35 9.03 -10.84 13.36
C MET A 35 9.46 -12.26 12.96
N ARG A 36 8.96 -13.25 13.68
CA ARG A 36 9.28 -14.67 13.47
C ARG A 36 8.38 -15.29 12.39
N GLN A 37 7.22 -15.83 12.76
CA GLN A 37 6.27 -16.51 11.86
C GLN A 37 5.50 -15.53 10.95
N ALA A 38 6.18 -14.54 10.35
CA ALA A 38 5.61 -13.55 9.46
C ALA A 38 5.24 -14.11 8.06
N GLY A 39 5.48 -15.40 7.81
CA GLY A 39 5.18 -16.06 6.54
C GLY A 39 3.70 -15.95 6.14
N TYR A 40 2.78 -16.05 7.10
CA TYR A 40 1.34 -15.86 6.85
C TYR A 40 1.02 -14.45 6.31
N LEU A 41 1.65 -13.41 6.87
CA LEU A 41 1.47 -12.03 6.41
C LEU A 41 2.13 -11.82 5.04
N ALA A 42 3.30 -12.42 4.82
CA ALA A 42 4.00 -12.36 3.54
C ALA A 42 3.19 -13.04 2.42
N ALA A 43 2.54 -14.18 2.70
CA ALA A 43 1.67 -14.88 1.75
C ALA A 43 0.48 -14.03 1.30
N ALA A 44 -0.17 -13.32 2.24
CA ALA A 44 -1.22 -12.36 1.90
C ALA A 44 -0.69 -11.21 1.02
N GLY A 45 0.55 -10.77 1.27
CA GLY A 45 1.23 -9.77 0.44
C GLY A 45 1.52 -10.25 -0.98
N ILE A 46 1.95 -11.50 -1.15
CA ILE A 46 2.18 -12.12 -2.47
C ILE A 46 0.86 -12.23 -3.24
N TYR A 47 -0.17 -12.80 -2.60
CA TYR A 47 -1.49 -12.90 -3.21
C TYR A 47 -2.01 -11.53 -3.68
N ALA A 48 -1.85 -10.49 -2.85
CA ALA A 48 -2.25 -9.14 -3.21
C ALA A 48 -1.49 -8.58 -4.43
N LEU A 49 -0.19 -8.86 -4.56
CA LEU A 49 0.60 -8.43 -5.73
C LEU A 49 0.17 -9.16 -7.00
N ASP A 50 -0.12 -10.46 -6.91
CA ASP A 50 -0.50 -11.28 -8.07
C ASP A 50 -1.92 -10.96 -8.56
N ASN A 51 -2.83 -10.59 -7.65
CA ASN A 51 -4.26 -10.50 -7.95
C ASN A 51 -4.85 -9.09 -7.90
N HIS A 52 -4.29 -8.17 -7.10
CA HIS A 52 -4.95 -6.88 -6.81
C HIS A 52 -4.34 -5.67 -7.53
N VAL A 53 -3.25 -5.82 -8.31
CA VAL A 53 -2.64 -4.68 -9.00
C VAL A 53 -3.54 -4.13 -10.11
N ALA A 54 -4.12 -5.00 -10.95
CA ALA A 54 -4.90 -4.56 -12.10
C ALA A 54 -6.19 -3.81 -11.69
N ARG A 55 -6.84 -4.25 -10.62
CA ARG A 55 -8.09 -3.66 -10.10
C ARG A 55 -7.92 -2.26 -9.50
N LEU A 56 -6.70 -1.81 -9.19
CA LEU A 56 -6.45 -0.42 -8.74
C LEU A 56 -6.94 0.61 -9.76
N ARG A 57 -7.02 0.24 -11.04
CA ARG A 57 -7.61 1.09 -12.09
C ARG A 57 -9.08 1.39 -11.82
N GLU A 58 -9.83 0.43 -11.30
CA GLU A 58 -11.25 0.62 -10.94
C GLU A 58 -11.38 1.60 -9.77
N ASP A 59 -10.48 1.50 -8.80
CA ASP A 59 -10.45 2.44 -7.67
C ASP A 59 -10.17 3.86 -8.16
N HIS A 60 -9.19 4.07 -9.05
CA HIS A 60 -8.94 5.38 -9.66
C HIS A 60 -10.16 5.91 -10.43
N HIS A 61 -10.89 5.04 -11.15
CA HIS A 61 -12.10 5.44 -11.87
C HIS A 61 -13.21 5.91 -10.91
N ARG A 62 -13.45 5.16 -9.83
CA ARG A 62 -14.43 5.52 -8.80
C ARG A 62 -14.04 6.82 -8.09
N ASP A 63 -12.76 7.00 -7.84
CA ASP A 63 -12.23 8.21 -7.18
C ASP A 63 -12.47 9.47 -8.03
N GLN A 64 -12.23 9.38 -9.35
CA GLN A 64 -12.57 10.45 -10.30
C GLN A 64 -14.07 10.77 -10.33
N GLN A 65 -14.92 9.73 -10.35
CA GLN A 65 -16.38 9.91 -10.32
C GLN A 65 -16.83 10.58 -9.02
N LEU A 66 -16.25 10.16 -7.89
CA LEU A 66 -16.53 10.74 -6.58
C LEU A 66 -16.11 12.22 -6.54
N GLY A 67 -14.91 12.53 -7.02
CA GLY A 67 -14.41 13.90 -7.12
C GLY A 67 -15.33 14.80 -7.96
N GLN A 68 -15.76 14.35 -9.14
CA GLN A 68 -16.69 15.09 -9.98
C GLN A 68 -18.06 15.31 -9.30
N THR A 69 -18.57 14.27 -8.63
CA THR A 69 -19.86 14.34 -7.93
C THR A 69 -19.81 15.32 -6.77
N LEU A 70 -18.74 15.31 -6.00
CA LEU A 70 -18.52 16.24 -4.89
C LEU A 70 -18.30 17.66 -5.37
N ALA A 71 -17.60 17.86 -6.50
CA ALA A 71 -17.35 19.20 -7.06
C ALA A 71 -18.65 19.92 -7.46
N ALA A 72 -19.69 19.17 -7.81
CA ALA A 72 -21.00 19.71 -8.15
C ALA A 72 -21.82 20.18 -6.94
N GLN A 73 -21.41 19.87 -5.71
CA GLN A 73 -22.17 20.18 -4.50
C GLN A 73 -21.88 21.59 -3.99
N ARG A 74 -22.93 22.38 -3.77
CA ARG A 74 -22.82 23.79 -3.30
C ARG A 74 -22.17 23.94 -1.92
N TRP A 75 -22.18 22.88 -1.11
CA TRP A 75 -21.62 22.86 0.24
C TRP A 75 -20.17 22.36 0.29
N VAL A 76 -19.61 21.90 -0.83
CA VAL A 76 -18.21 21.48 -0.90
C VAL A 76 -17.34 22.70 -1.18
N LYS A 77 -16.47 23.05 -0.22
CA LYS A 77 -15.59 24.23 -0.33
C LYS A 77 -14.40 23.99 -1.25
N THR A 78 -13.76 22.83 -1.16
CA THR A 78 -12.53 22.52 -1.89
C THR A 78 -12.34 21.00 -1.97
N ILE A 79 -11.81 20.52 -3.09
CA ILE A 79 -11.41 19.12 -3.30
C ILE A 79 -9.92 19.13 -3.62
N MET A 80 -9.16 18.26 -2.96
CA MET A 80 -7.74 18.07 -3.28
C MET A 80 -7.61 17.28 -4.59
N PRO A 81 -6.58 17.56 -5.40
CA PRO A 81 -6.33 16.80 -6.62
C PRO A 81 -6.13 15.32 -6.29
N VAL A 82 -6.65 14.49 -7.19
CA VAL A 82 -6.74 13.03 -7.09
C VAL A 82 -5.90 12.39 -8.18
#